data_AF-A0A924YM65-F1
#
_entry.id   AF-A0A924YM65-F1
#
_cell.length_a   1.000
_cell.length_b   1.000
_cell.length_c   1.000
_cell.angle_alpha   90.00
_cell.angle_beta   90.00
_cell.angle_gamma   90.00
#
_symmetry.space_group_name_H-M   'P 1'
#
loop_
_entity.id
_entity.type
_entity.pdbx_description
1 polymer ?
#
loop_
_entity_poly.entity_id
_entity_poly.type
_entity_poly.pdbx_seq_one_letter_code
_entity_poly.pdbx_strand_id
1 'polypeptide(L)'
;MPLTIEQFTQRLALSGVMTADDLREWLGKVPAAKRPRDGEQLARELVKRKRLTAYQALEVYLGKGQSLVLGNYVVLDKLGEGGMGVVLKAEHRRMKRIVALKVISPEALKARGVVQRFEREVQAVAKLEHPNIVTAYDADQEGETHFLVMQYV
;
A
#
# COMPACT_ATOMS: atom_id res chain seq x y z
N MET A 1 -21.91 3.12 -10.49
CA MET A 1 -22.49 4.10 -9.55
C MET A 1 -21.36 4.65 -8.69
N PRO A 2 -21.32 5.97 -8.42
CA PRO A 2 -20.33 6.55 -7.53
C PRO A 2 -20.52 5.98 -6.11
N LEU A 3 -19.42 5.74 -5.39
CA LEU A 3 -19.49 5.31 -3.99
C LEU A 3 -20.12 6.41 -3.14
N THR A 4 -20.94 6.02 -2.17
CA THR A 4 -21.38 6.97 -1.14
C THR A 4 -20.20 7.34 -0.24
N ILE A 5 -20.31 8.48 0.44
CA ILE A 5 -19.32 8.93 1.43
C ILE A 5 -19.12 7.88 2.52
N GLU A 6 -20.22 7.26 2.97
CA GLU A 6 -20.20 6.23 4.00
C GLU A 6 -19.47 4.97 3.52
N GLN A 7 -19.77 4.50 2.30
CA GLN A 7 -19.07 3.35 1.71
C GLN A 7 -17.56 3.61 1.55
N PHE A 8 -17.18 4.79 1.07
CA PHE A 8 -15.77 5.15 0.94
C PHE A 8 -15.08 5.24 2.31
N THR A 9 -15.74 5.87 3.29
CA THR A 9 -15.26 5.98 4.68
C THR A 9 -15.03 4.61 5.31
N GLN A 10 -15.99 3.70 5.16
CA GLN A 10 -15.89 2.33 5.68
C GLN A 10 -14.71 1.60 5.03
N ARG A 11 -14.56 1.67 3.70
CA ARG A 11 -13.43 1.06 2.99
C ARG A 11 -12.09 1.67 3.41
N LEU A 12 -12.04 2.98 3.62
CA LEU A 12 -10.83 3.66 4.07
C LEU A 12 -10.44 3.23 5.49
N ALA A 13 -11.41 3.12 6.41
CA ALA A 13 -11.15 2.62 7.75
C ALA A 13 -10.65 1.16 7.73
N LEU A 14 -11.26 0.31 6.90
CA LEU A 14 -10.84 -1.09 6.72
C LEU A 14 -9.47 -1.24 6.04
N SER A 15 -9.01 -0.23 5.30
CA SER A 15 -7.66 -0.25 4.68
C SER A 15 -6.52 -0.16 5.69
N GLY A 16 -6.81 0.31 6.92
CA GLY A 16 -5.80 0.53 7.94
C GLY A 16 -4.87 1.73 7.67
N VAL A 17 -5.03 2.45 6.57
CA VAL A 17 -4.24 3.67 6.24
C VAL A 17 -4.64 4.84 7.15
N MET A 18 -5.93 4.96 7.48
CA MET A 18 -6.46 6.01 8.33
C MET A 18 -7.61 5.47 9.16
N THR A 19 -7.72 5.89 10.42
CA THR A 19 -8.80 5.41 11.30
C THR A 19 -10.12 6.12 10.99
N ALA A 20 -11.23 5.50 11.40
CA ALA A 20 -12.54 6.14 11.31
C ALA A 20 -12.60 7.43 12.12
N ASP A 21 -11.90 7.49 13.25
CA ASP A 21 -11.89 8.65 14.14
C ASP A 21 -11.09 9.81 13.55
N ASP A 22 -9.92 9.54 12.95
CA ASP A 22 -9.15 10.56 12.20
C ASP A 22 -9.99 11.19 11.09
N LEU A 23 -10.78 10.36 10.38
CA LEU A 23 -11.63 10.84 9.30
C LEU A 23 -12.81 11.66 9.83
N ARG A 24 -13.46 11.23 10.92
CA ARG A 24 -14.55 11.98 11.56
C ARG A 24 -14.07 13.34 12.07
N GLU A 25 -12.93 13.35 12.76
CA GLU A 25 -12.31 14.58 13.25
C GLU A 25 -12.00 15.54 12.10
N TRP A 26 -11.46 15.00 11.00
CA TRP A 26 -11.19 15.79 9.81
C TRP A 26 -12.47 16.34 9.15
N LEU A 27 -13.50 15.50 8.95
CA LEU A 27 -14.79 15.91 8.38
C LEU A 27 -15.47 17.00 9.23
N GLY A 28 -15.32 16.94 10.56
CA GLY A 28 -15.80 17.98 11.48
C GLY A 28 -15.16 19.35 11.23
N LYS A 29 -13.89 19.38 10.78
CA LYS A 29 -13.15 20.62 10.45
C LYS A 29 -13.44 21.17 9.06
N VAL A 30 -14.13 20.41 8.19
CA VAL A 30 -14.48 20.86 6.83
C VAL A 30 -15.78 21.70 6.88
N PRO A 31 -15.76 22.98 6.43
CA PRO A 31 -16.95 23.81 6.37
C PRO A 31 -18.06 23.16 5.56
N ALA A 32 -19.31 23.29 5.98
CA ALA A 32 -20.46 22.63 5.35
C ALA A 32 -20.53 22.87 3.82
N ALA A 33 -20.21 24.08 3.37
CA ALA A 33 -20.19 24.45 1.95
C ALA A 33 -19.12 23.74 1.10
N LYS A 34 -18.07 23.19 1.72
CA LYS A 34 -16.98 22.47 1.05
C LYS A 34 -17.00 20.97 1.32
N ARG A 35 -18.07 20.46 1.93
CA ARG A 35 -18.19 19.02 2.19
C ARG A 35 -18.37 18.27 0.87
N PRO A 36 -17.64 17.14 0.70
CA PRO A 36 -17.80 16.31 -0.48
C PRO A 36 -19.23 15.79 -0.56
N ARG A 37 -19.74 15.62 -1.78
CA ARG A 37 -21.10 15.10 -2.05
C ARG A 37 -21.14 13.58 -2.23
N ASP A 38 -20.02 12.99 -2.59
CA ASP A 38 -19.86 11.56 -2.85
C ASP A 38 -18.45 11.09 -2.44
N GLY A 39 -18.20 9.79 -2.54
CA GLY A 39 -16.91 9.19 -2.23
C GLY A 39 -15.78 9.65 -3.16
N GLU A 40 -16.07 10.03 -4.41
CA GLU A 40 -15.05 10.50 -5.34
C GLU A 40 -14.55 11.90 -4.95
N GLN A 41 -15.45 12.83 -4.63
CA GLN A 41 -15.09 14.15 -4.14
C GLN A 41 -14.33 14.05 -2.81
N LEU A 42 -14.73 13.13 -1.93
CA LEU A 42 -14.02 12.87 -0.68
C LEU A 42 -12.59 12.40 -0.96
N ALA A 43 -12.42 11.40 -1.83
CA ALA A 43 -11.12 10.89 -2.24
C ALA A 43 -10.22 12.01 -2.80
N ARG A 44 -10.75 12.83 -3.72
CA ARG A 44 -10.01 13.97 -4.32
C ARG A 44 -9.58 14.98 -3.26
N GLU A 45 -10.45 15.31 -2.31
CA GLU A 45 -10.13 16.28 -1.26
C GLU A 45 -9.07 15.73 -0.27
N LEU A 46 -9.12 14.44 0.06
CA LEU A 46 -8.09 13.78 0.88
C LEU A 46 -6.73 13.79 0.18
N VAL A 47 -6.69 13.54 -1.14
CA VAL A 47 -5.47 13.62 -1.96
C VAL A 47 -4.94 15.06 -2.03
N LYS A 48 -5.82 16.03 -2.30
CA LYS A 48 -5.46 17.45 -2.37
C LYS A 48 -4.82 17.96 -1.08
N ARG A 49 -5.28 17.45 0.06
CA ARG A 49 -4.74 17.77 1.39
C ARG A 49 -3.58 16.90 1.84
N LYS A 50 -3.06 16.02 0.97
CA LYS A 50 -1.97 15.09 1.26
C LYS A 50 -2.26 14.15 2.45
N ARG A 51 -3.54 13.83 2.67
CA ARG A 51 -3.97 12.83 3.66
C ARG A 51 -3.93 11.42 3.10
N LEU A 52 -4.13 11.29 1.78
CA LEU A 52 -3.90 10.07 1.02
C LEU A 52 -3.05 10.39 -0.20
N THR A 53 -2.36 9.38 -0.74
CA THR A 53 -1.83 9.44 -2.10
C THR A 53 -2.93 9.17 -3.11
N ALA A 54 -2.70 9.57 -4.38
CA ALA A 54 -3.64 9.24 -5.45
C ALA A 54 -3.84 7.71 -5.59
N TYR A 55 -2.76 6.94 -5.42
CA TYR A 55 -2.80 5.48 -5.44
C TYR A 55 -3.66 4.90 -4.30
N GLN A 56 -3.46 5.37 -3.07
CA GLN A 56 -4.27 4.93 -1.91
C GLN A 56 -5.76 5.24 -2.12
N ALA A 57 -6.07 6.46 -2.56
CA ALA A 57 -7.44 6.87 -2.83
C ALA A 57 -8.10 5.98 -3.89
N LEU A 58 -7.36 5.64 -4.95
CA LEU A 58 -7.82 4.74 -6.02
C LEU A 58 -8.06 3.32 -5.50
N GLU A 59 -7.10 2.72 -4.80
CA GLU A 59 -7.24 1.35 -4.28
C GLU A 59 -8.42 1.24 -3.29
N VAL A 60 -8.62 2.22 -2.42
CA VAL A 60 -9.81 2.28 -1.54
C VAL A 60 -11.09 2.37 -2.36
N TYR A 61 -11.12 3.23 -3.38
CA TYR A 61 -12.29 3.37 -4.26
C TYR A 61 -12.60 2.07 -5.01
N LEU A 62 -11.58 1.34 -5.46
CA LEU A 62 -11.72 0.04 -6.12
C LEU A 62 -12.05 -1.11 -5.15
N GLY A 63 -12.09 -0.85 -3.84
CA GLY A 63 -12.34 -1.87 -2.82
C GLY A 63 -11.14 -2.77 -2.52
N LYS A 64 -9.94 -2.35 -2.95
CA LYS A 64 -8.67 -3.05 -2.76
C LYS A 64 -7.84 -2.48 -1.59
N GLY A 65 -8.43 -1.62 -0.75
CA GLY A 65 -7.71 -0.93 0.32
C GLY A 65 -6.98 -1.84 1.32
N GLN A 66 -7.35 -3.11 1.44
CA GLN A 66 -6.66 -4.07 2.33
C GLN A 66 -5.19 -4.31 1.95
N SER A 67 -4.80 -4.08 0.68
CA SER A 67 -3.42 -4.21 0.22
C SER A 67 -2.54 -2.99 0.55
N LEU A 68 -3.13 -1.92 1.09
CA LEU A 68 -2.41 -0.67 1.35
C LEU A 68 -1.58 -0.70 2.64
N VAL A 69 -1.73 -1.73 3.46
CA VAL A 69 -0.95 -1.95 4.67
C VAL A 69 -0.48 -3.39 4.68
N LEU A 70 0.85 -3.56 4.79
CA LEU A 70 1.50 -4.86 4.94
C LEU A 70 2.40 -4.77 6.17
N GLY A 71 2.00 -5.41 7.28
CA GLY A 71 2.66 -5.32 8.58
C GLY A 71 2.91 -3.87 9.00
N ASN A 72 4.19 -3.48 9.11
CA ASN A 72 4.61 -2.13 9.48
C ASN A 72 4.72 -1.15 8.30
N TYR A 73 4.35 -1.54 7.10
CA TYR A 73 4.53 -0.75 5.88
C TYR A 73 3.20 -0.22 5.36
N VAL A 74 3.14 1.08 5.08
CA VAL A 74 1.99 1.72 4.42
C VAL A 74 2.35 1.98 2.98
N VAL A 75 1.60 1.38 2.05
CA VAL A 75 1.81 1.55 0.61
C VAL A 75 1.43 2.96 0.21
N LEU A 76 2.32 3.62 -0.51
CA LEU A 76 2.18 4.97 -1.02
C LEU A 76 1.88 5.00 -2.52
N ASP A 77 2.49 4.10 -3.29
CA ASP A 77 2.33 4.06 -4.75
C ASP A 77 2.72 2.70 -5.34
N LYS A 78 2.39 2.49 -6.61
CA LYS A 78 2.88 1.37 -7.42
C LYS A 78 4.08 1.80 -8.25
N LEU A 79 5.20 1.07 -8.13
CA LEU A 79 6.43 1.33 -8.88
C LEU A 79 6.51 0.51 -10.17
N GLY A 80 5.98 -0.72 -10.15
CA GLY A 80 6.02 -1.60 -11.32
C GLY A 80 5.29 -2.92 -11.08
N GLU A 81 5.07 -3.67 -12.15
CA GLU A 81 4.46 -4.99 -12.11
C GLU A 81 5.16 -5.90 -13.13
N GLY A 82 5.35 -7.16 -12.77
CA GLY A 82 5.93 -8.18 -13.64
C GLY A 82 5.34 -9.55 -13.34
N GLY A 83 5.84 -10.59 -14.03
CA GLY A 83 5.24 -11.93 -13.99
C GLY A 83 5.20 -12.62 -12.61
N MET A 84 5.99 -12.15 -11.65
CA MET A 84 6.05 -12.72 -10.29
C MET A 84 5.21 -11.93 -9.27
N GLY A 85 4.87 -10.68 -9.57
CA GLY A 85 4.20 -9.81 -8.61
C GLY A 85 4.37 -8.33 -8.90
N VAL A 86 4.14 -7.52 -7.87
CA VAL A 86 4.11 -6.05 -7.94
C VAL A 86 5.21 -5.46 -7.06
N VAL A 87 5.81 -4.37 -7.51
CA VAL A 87 6.71 -3.55 -6.70
C VAL A 87 5.98 -2.28 -6.29
N LEU A 88 5.90 -2.04 -4.99
CA LEU A 88 5.17 -0.93 -4.38
C LEU A 88 6.15 -0.01 -3.66
N LYS A 89 5.90 1.30 -3.70
CA LYS A 89 6.53 2.26 -2.80
C LYS A 89 5.78 2.23 -1.49
N ALA A 90 6.48 2.11 -0.37
CA ALA A 90 5.84 2.13 0.94
C ALA A 90 6.67 2.93 1.96
N GLU A 91 6.03 3.31 3.05
CA GLU A 91 6.69 3.92 4.20
C GLU A 91 6.60 2.99 5.42
N HIS A 92 7.74 2.73 6.06
CA HIS A 92 7.76 2.02 7.33
C HIS A 92 7.20 2.92 8.45
N ARG A 93 6.10 2.52 9.10
CA ARG A 93 5.33 3.31 10.07
C ARG A 93 6.17 3.90 11.21
N ARG A 94 7.07 3.11 11.80
CA ARG A 94 7.93 3.51 12.94
C ARG A 94 9.16 4.31 12.50
N MET A 95 9.93 3.77 11.56
CA MET A 95 11.17 4.39 11.08
C MET A 95 10.95 5.59 10.13
N LYS A 96 9.74 5.78 9.61
CA LYS A 96 9.42 6.83 8.61
C LYS A 96 10.30 6.75 7.36
N ARG A 97 10.75 5.53 7.04
CA ARG A 97 11.66 5.24 5.93
C ARG A 97 10.86 4.82 4.69
N ILE A 98 11.15 5.44 3.55
CA ILE A 98 10.63 5.01 2.26
C ILE A 98 11.38 3.76 1.78
N VAL A 99 10.62 2.75 1.35
CA VAL A 99 11.12 1.45 0.89
C VAL A 99 10.39 1.03 -0.39
N ALA A 100 11.00 0.10 -1.13
CA ALA A 100 10.33 -0.65 -2.18
C ALA A 100 9.92 -2.03 -1.64
N LEU A 101 8.66 -2.42 -1.82
CA LEU A 101 8.12 -3.73 -1.45
C LEU A 101 7.86 -4.53 -2.71
N LYS A 102 8.56 -5.65 -2.90
CA LYS A 102 8.21 -6.63 -3.93
C LYS A 102 7.25 -7.64 -3.31
N VAL A 103 6.00 -7.62 -3.72
CA VAL A 103 4.93 -8.48 -3.21
C VAL A 103 4.58 -9.51 -4.27
N ILE A 104 4.55 -10.80 -3.91
CA ILE A 104 4.13 -11.87 -4.83
C ILE A 104 2.62 -11.82 -5.01
N SER A 105 2.15 -11.87 -6.26
CA SER A 105 0.70 -11.88 -6.51
C SER A 105 0.07 -13.24 -6.13
N PRO A 106 -1.18 -13.27 -5.65
CA PRO A 106 -1.91 -14.51 -5.41
C PRO A 106 -2.00 -15.42 -6.65
N GLU A 107 -2.07 -14.84 -7.84
CA GLU A 107 -2.05 -15.57 -9.10
C GLU A 107 -0.70 -16.26 -9.34
N ALA A 108 0.40 -15.56 -9.04
CA ALA A 108 1.74 -16.13 -9.17
C ALA A 108 1.94 -17.29 -8.18
N LEU A 109 1.41 -17.21 -6.96
CA LEU A 109 1.52 -18.29 -5.97
C LEU A 109 0.92 -19.63 -6.45
N LYS A 110 -0.01 -19.62 -7.41
CA LYS A 110 -0.60 -20.85 -7.98
C LYS A 110 0.37 -21.62 -8.87
N ALA A 111 1.39 -20.97 -9.42
CA ALA A 111 2.37 -21.63 -10.28
C ALA A 111 3.40 -22.39 -9.44
N ARG A 112 3.70 -23.63 -9.86
CA ARG A 112 4.60 -24.52 -9.12
C ARG A 112 5.98 -23.88 -8.94
N GLY A 113 6.44 -23.87 -7.69
CA GLY A 113 7.77 -23.45 -7.29
C GLY A 113 8.03 -21.94 -7.30
N VAL A 114 7.01 -21.08 -7.40
CA VAL A 114 7.18 -19.62 -7.32
C VAL A 114 7.70 -19.19 -5.95
N VAL A 115 7.15 -19.74 -4.87
CA VAL A 115 7.63 -19.49 -3.51
C VAL A 115 9.10 -19.90 -3.38
N GLN A 116 9.48 -21.08 -3.87
CA GLN A 116 10.88 -21.53 -3.82
C GLN A 116 11.83 -20.65 -4.64
N ARG A 117 11.36 -20.08 -5.76
CA ARG A 117 12.15 -19.08 -6.53
C ARG A 117 12.27 -17.77 -5.77
N PHE A 118 11.20 -17.32 -5.11
CA PHE A 118 11.23 -16.14 -4.25
C PHE A 118 12.22 -16.29 -3.09
N GLU A 119 12.15 -17.39 -2.36
CA GLU A 119 13.07 -17.67 -1.25
C GLU A 119 14.53 -17.67 -1.71
N ARG A 120 14.82 -18.22 -2.90
CA ARG A 120 16.15 -18.16 -3.50
C ARG A 120 16.58 -16.73 -3.83
N GLU A 121 15.67 -15.91 -4.34
CA GLU A 121 15.94 -14.50 -4.65
C GLU A 121 16.24 -13.71 -3.36
N VAL A 122 15.40 -13.88 -2.33
CA VAL A 122 15.61 -13.29 -1.00
C VAL A 122 16.98 -13.67 -0.45
N GLN A 123 17.31 -14.96 -0.42
CA GLN A 123 18.60 -15.44 0.10
C GLN A 123 19.81 -14.98 -0.74
N ALA A 124 19.62 -14.79 -2.05
CA ALA A 124 20.68 -14.29 -2.91
C ALA A 124 20.94 -12.80 -2.65
N VAL A 125 19.89 -11.97 -2.63
CA VAL A 125 20.02 -10.53 -2.41
C VAL A 125 20.49 -10.22 -0.98
N ALA A 126 20.06 -11.01 0.01
CA ALA A 126 20.51 -10.83 1.40
C ALA A 126 22.02 -11.00 1.62
N LYS A 127 22.74 -11.62 0.67
CA LYS A 127 24.20 -11.80 0.71
C LYS A 127 24.96 -10.70 -0.03
N LEU A 128 24.26 -9.77 -0.69
CA LEU A 128 24.86 -8.73 -1.52
C LEU A 128 24.84 -7.39 -0.79
N GLU A 129 26.01 -6.81 -0.59
CA GLU A 129 26.17 -5.45 -0.09
C GLU A 129 27.13 -4.69 -1.03
N HIS A 130 26.57 -3.80 -1.85
CA HIS A 130 27.34 -3.04 -2.82
C HIS A 130 26.58 -1.76 -3.22
N PRO A 131 27.24 -0.59 -3.40
CA PRO A 131 26.58 0.68 -3.70
C PRO A 131 25.74 0.70 -4.98
N ASN A 132 26.01 -0.21 -5.91
CA ASN A 132 25.29 -0.35 -7.19
C ASN A 132 24.30 -1.52 -7.22
N ILE A 133 24.00 -2.13 -6.07
CA ILE A 133 23.02 -3.21 -5.94
C ILE A 133 21.98 -2.78 -4.92
N VAL A 134 20.70 -2.90 -5.27
CA VAL A 134 19.59 -2.58 -4.36
C VAL A 134 19.69 -3.47 -3.12
N THR A 135 19.83 -2.86 -1.95
CA THR A 135 19.92 -3.56 -0.68
C THR A 135 18.56 -4.13 -0.27
N ALA A 136 18.52 -5.42 0.08
CA ALA A 136 17.39 -6.00 0.81
C ALA A 136 17.48 -5.60 2.29
N TYR A 137 16.40 -5.06 2.84
CA TYR A 137 16.31 -4.74 4.26
C TYR A 137 15.68 -5.85 5.08
N ASP A 138 14.73 -6.57 4.50
CA ASP A 138 13.96 -7.59 5.20
C ASP A 138 13.18 -8.46 4.19
N ALA A 139 12.70 -9.62 4.62
CA ALA A 139 11.75 -10.44 3.88
C ALA A 139 10.80 -11.10 4.87
N ASP A 140 9.50 -11.00 4.61
CA ASP A 140 8.48 -11.46 5.55
C ASP A 140 7.22 -11.94 4.82
N GLN A 141 6.31 -12.55 5.59
CA GLN A 141 5.05 -13.10 5.12
C GLN A 141 3.92 -12.68 6.05
N GLU A 142 2.85 -12.12 5.47
CA GLU A 142 1.61 -11.81 6.17
C GLU A 142 0.45 -12.62 5.58
N GLY A 143 -0.04 -13.60 6.35
CA GLY A 143 -1.01 -14.58 5.85
C GLY A 143 -0.42 -15.38 4.68
N GLU A 144 -1.01 -15.30 3.50
CA GLU A 144 -0.49 -15.93 2.28
C GLU A 144 0.42 -14.98 1.46
N THR A 145 0.51 -13.71 1.84
CA THR A 145 1.22 -12.68 1.10
C THR A 145 2.69 -12.66 1.48
N HIS A 146 3.57 -13.01 0.53
CA HIS A 146 5.02 -12.95 0.71
C HIS A 146 5.56 -11.65 0.13
N PHE A 147 6.47 -10.98 0.85
CA PHE A 147 7.06 -9.73 0.37
C PHE A 147 8.53 -9.55 0.76
N LEU A 148 9.28 -8.90 -0.12
CA LEU A 148 10.68 -8.51 0.08
C LEU A 148 10.75 -6.99 0.22
N VAL A 149 11.38 -6.54 1.31
CA VAL A 149 11.59 -5.13 1.62
C VAL A 149 12.97 -4.71 1.12
N MET A 150 13.01 -3.67 0.30
CA MET A 150 14.22 -3.24 -0.39
C MET A 150 14.42 -1.74 -0.27
N GLN A 151 15.66 -1.32 -0.52
CA GLN A 151 15.99 0.08 -0.75
C GLN A 151 15.11 0.66 -1.88
N TYR A 152 14.56 1.85 -1.62
CA TYR A 152 13.96 2.68 -2.64
C TYR A 152 15.05 3.58 -3.25
N VAL A 153 15.14 3.59 -4.58
CA VAL A 153 16.13 4.35 -5.37
C VAL A 153 15.45 5.36 -6.28
#